data_AF-A0AAD8XVQ3-F1
#
_entry.id   AF-A0AAD8XVQ3-F1
#
_cell.length_a   1.000
_cell.length_b   1.000
_cell.length_c   1.000
_cell.angle_alpha   90.00
_cell.angle_beta   90.00
_cell.angle_gamma   90.00
#
_symmetry.space_group_name_H-M   'P 1'
#
loop_
_entity.id
_entity.type
_entity.pdbx_description
1 polymer ?
#
loop_
_entity_poly.entity_id
_entity_poly.type
_entity_poly.pdbx_seq_one_letter_code
_entity_poly.pdbx_strand_id
1 'polypeptide(L)'
;MIRTLIAATSPDCFRDLASSISSCSQHKLNGMTLLHAIIRDNPPLDIVANIIRLCPEMAAARDGLGRTPLHIAAGSKASPLLLKLIACAYPAACDAQDEDGRTPLHFVCDTTFVLFADHDQKAPKQKHCEAIVALLSESLFASTIEDVDDMSPLEHAIMCGASLKTVKLLQASATKSLRSRVRSASPNPDPQPGTNKRRRVSSAHEDGSNSSKNLQGIRINAAA
;
A
#
# COMPACT_ATOMS: atom_id res chain seq x y z
N MET A 1 5.35 -32.36 -0.43
CA MET A 1 4.89 -32.70 0.94
C MET A 1 4.02 -31.60 1.55
N ILE A 2 4.49 -30.34 1.65
CA ILE A 2 3.71 -29.23 2.26
C ILE A 2 2.41 -28.91 1.51
N ARG A 3 2.40 -28.92 0.17
CA ARG A 3 1.18 -28.71 -0.65
C ARG A 3 0.06 -29.70 -0.34
N THR A 4 0.40 -30.99 -0.23
CA THR A 4 -0.56 -32.07 0.04
C THR A 4 -1.08 -31.99 1.47
N LEU A 5 -0.22 -31.60 2.42
CA LEU A 5 -0.60 -31.40 3.82
C LEU A 5 -1.63 -30.27 3.93
N ILE A 6 -1.36 -29.09 3.38
CA ILE A 6 -2.27 -27.93 3.48
C ILE A 6 -3.61 -28.17 2.75
N ALA A 7 -3.61 -28.89 1.63
CA ALA A 7 -4.83 -29.18 0.88
C ALA A 7 -5.73 -30.24 1.54
N ALA A 8 -5.18 -31.13 2.36
CA ALA A 8 -5.90 -32.23 3.00
C ALA A 8 -6.26 -31.98 4.48
N THR A 9 -5.80 -30.87 5.06
CA THR A 9 -6.01 -30.58 6.49
C THR A 9 -7.25 -29.70 6.68
N SER A 10 -8.13 -30.07 7.62
CA SER A 10 -9.27 -29.20 7.99
C SER A 10 -8.77 -27.86 8.56
N PRO A 11 -9.52 -26.75 8.42
CA PRO A 11 -9.08 -25.45 8.95
C PRO A 11 -8.74 -25.47 10.44
N ASP A 12 -9.47 -26.24 11.23
CA ASP A 12 -9.24 -26.37 12.67
C ASP A 12 -7.97 -27.18 12.97
N CYS A 13 -7.76 -28.30 12.28
CA CYS A 13 -6.54 -29.08 12.43
C CYS A 13 -5.30 -28.28 11.97
N PHE A 14 -5.43 -27.45 10.92
CA PHE A 14 -4.36 -26.56 10.49
C PHE A 14 -4.06 -25.47 11.54
N ARG A 15 -5.10 -24.89 12.17
CA ARG A 15 -4.95 -23.94 13.28
C ARG A 15 -4.26 -24.57 14.48
N ASP A 16 -4.66 -25.78 14.87
CA ASP A 16 -4.07 -26.50 15.99
C ASP A 16 -2.60 -26.82 15.71
N LEU A 17 -2.27 -27.25 14.49
CA LEU A 17 -0.90 -27.49 14.06
C LEU A 17 -0.08 -26.19 14.05
N ALA A 18 -0.61 -25.10 13.49
CA ALA A 18 0.07 -23.81 13.44
C ALA A 18 0.32 -23.26 14.86
N SER A 19 -0.64 -23.42 15.77
CA SER A 19 -0.54 -23.05 17.18
C SER A 19 0.46 -23.92 17.92
N SER A 20 0.48 -25.23 17.64
CA SER A 20 1.45 -26.17 18.19
C SER A 20 2.88 -25.87 17.72
N ILE A 21 3.06 -25.55 16.44
CA ILE A 21 4.35 -25.10 15.89
C ILE A 21 4.79 -23.82 16.58
N SER A 22 3.89 -22.85 16.75
CA SER A 22 4.20 -21.55 17.37
C SER A 22 4.57 -21.69 18.85
N SER A 23 3.82 -22.51 19.62
CA SER A 23 4.06 -22.75 21.05
C SER A 23 5.31 -23.59 21.33
N CYS A 24 5.61 -24.61 20.53
CA CYS A 24 6.86 -25.37 20.61
C CYS A 24 8.11 -24.49 20.34
N SER A 25 7.92 -23.35 19.68
CA SER A 25 8.99 -22.53 19.15
C SER A 25 9.24 -21.24 19.91
N GLN A 26 8.47 -20.97 20.98
CA GLN A 26 8.46 -19.68 21.69
C GLN A 26 9.84 -19.31 22.28
N HIS A 27 10.68 -20.31 22.57
CA HIS A 27 12.06 -20.11 23.03
C HIS A 27 13.14 -20.14 21.92
N LYS A 28 12.81 -20.47 20.66
CA LYS A 28 13.79 -20.70 19.58
C LYS A 28 13.57 -19.90 18.29
N LEU A 29 12.36 -19.39 18.05
CA LEU A 29 11.99 -18.64 16.84
C LEU A 29 11.68 -17.16 17.07
N ASN A 30 12.03 -16.60 18.24
CA ASN A 30 11.87 -15.17 18.54
C ASN A 30 10.45 -14.64 18.23
N GLY A 31 9.40 -15.34 18.65
CA GLY A 31 8.01 -14.94 18.44
C GLY A 31 7.46 -15.13 17.02
N MET A 32 8.23 -15.67 16.08
CA MET A 32 7.76 -15.90 14.70
C MET A 32 6.61 -16.91 14.63
N THR A 33 5.58 -16.57 13.86
CA THR A 33 4.55 -17.54 13.43
C THR A 33 5.03 -18.38 12.25
N LEU A 34 4.30 -19.44 11.91
CA LEU A 34 4.57 -20.25 10.71
C LEU A 34 4.63 -19.38 9.42
N LEU A 35 3.81 -18.33 9.33
CA LEU A 35 3.80 -17.46 8.14
C LEU A 35 5.10 -16.65 8.01
N HIS A 36 5.64 -16.14 9.12
CA HIS A 36 6.96 -15.48 9.14
C HIS A 36 8.05 -16.42 8.63
N ALA A 37 8.08 -17.65 9.16
CA ALA A 37 9.13 -18.62 8.86
C ALA A 37 9.17 -19.01 7.38
N ILE A 38 8.00 -19.29 6.77
CA ILE A 38 7.97 -19.75 5.38
C ILE A 38 8.30 -18.63 4.38
N ILE A 39 7.94 -17.38 4.68
CA ILE A 39 8.08 -16.25 3.74
C ILE A 39 9.54 -15.96 3.41
N ARG A 40 10.45 -16.18 4.36
CA ARG A 40 11.90 -15.97 4.20
C ARG A 40 12.45 -16.60 2.91
N ASP A 41 11.97 -17.80 2.59
CA ASP A 41 12.48 -18.61 1.49
C ASP A 41 11.67 -18.44 0.19
N ASN A 42 10.83 -17.39 0.10
CA ASN A 42 9.97 -17.06 -1.04
C ASN A 42 9.14 -18.27 -1.55
N PRO A 43 8.21 -18.78 -0.74
CA PRO A 43 7.46 -19.99 -1.05
C PRO A 43 6.47 -19.73 -2.20
N PRO A 44 5.98 -20.78 -2.86
CA PRO A 44 4.92 -20.66 -3.85
C PRO A 44 3.71 -19.87 -3.34
N LEU A 45 3.22 -18.93 -4.15
CA LEU A 45 2.15 -17.99 -3.76
C LEU A 45 0.85 -18.70 -3.32
N ASP A 46 0.54 -19.85 -3.92
CA ASP A 46 -0.63 -20.67 -3.57
C ASP A 46 -0.57 -21.21 -2.14
N ILE A 47 0.64 -21.54 -1.66
CA ILE A 47 0.83 -21.99 -0.28
C ILE A 47 0.52 -20.84 0.68
N VAL A 48 1.08 -19.65 0.41
CA VAL A 48 0.86 -18.45 1.23
C VAL A 48 -0.61 -18.03 1.22
N ALA A 49 -1.22 -17.99 0.04
CA ALA A 49 -2.64 -17.68 -0.13
C ALA A 49 -3.52 -18.63 0.70
N ASN A 50 -3.23 -19.93 0.66
CA ASN A 50 -3.99 -20.92 1.42
C ASN A 50 -3.81 -20.74 2.93
N ILE A 51 -2.59 -20.47 3.41
CA ILE A 51 -2.35 -20.25 4.84
C ILE A 51 -3.09 -19.01 5.32
N ILE A 52 -3.01 -17.89 4.59
CA ILE A 52 -3.75 -16.67 4.91
C ILE A 52 -5.27 -16.91 4.87
N ARG A 53 -5.76 -17.71 3.92
CA ARG A 53 -7.19 -18.06 3.82
C ARG A 53 -7.66 -18.90 5.01
N LEU A 54 -6.82 -19.79 5.53
CA LEU A 54 -7.15 -20.64 6.67
C LEU A 54 -7.01 -19.90 8.02
N CYS A 55 -6.00 -19.03 8.12
CA CYS A 55 -5.61 -18.29 9.32
C CYS A 55 -5.26 -16.83 8.97
N PRO A 56 -6.25 -15.96 8.70
CA PRO A 56 -6.02 -14.57 8.31
C PRO A 56 -5.27 -13.76 9.38
N GLU A 57 -5.44 -14.10 10.66
CA GLU A 57 -4.75 -13.49 11.79
C GLU A 57 -3.22 -13.58 11.68
N MET A 58 -2.70 -14.60 10.97
CA MET A 58 -1.27 -14.76 10.79
C MET A 58 -0.65 -13.65 9.95
N ALA A 59 -1.41 -13.01 9.04
CA ALA A 59 -0.93 -11.89 8.24
C ALA A 59 -0.72 -10.62 9.07
N ALA A 60 -1.42 -10.50 10.20
CA ALA A 60 -1.32 -9.39 11.14
C ALA A 60 -0.40 -9.68 12.34
N ALA A 61 0.04 -10.93 12.50
CA ALA A 61 0.89 -11.34 13.61
C ALA A 61 2.21 -10.56 13.62
N ARG A 62 2.75 -10.35 14.82
CA ARG A 62 4.05 -9.71 15.03
C ARG A 62 5.02 -10.71 15.66
N ASP A 63 6.25 -10.74 15.19
CA ASP A 63 7.31 -11.48 15.85
C ASP A 63 7.87 -10.71 17.06
N GLY A 64 8.91 -11.26 17.71
CA GLY A 64 9.52 -10.68 18.91
C GLY A 64 10.25 -9.35 18.69
N LEU A 65 10.38 -8.89 17.44
CA LEU A 65 10.88 -7.55 17.10
C LEU A 65 9.75 -6.68 16.53
N GLY A 66 8.49 -7.03 16.80
CA GLY A 66 7.33 -6.26 16.35
C GLY A 66 7.09 -6.37 14.84
N ARG A 67 7.85 -7.20 14.11
CA ARG A 67 7.79 -7.27 12.64
C ARG A 67 6.63 -8.13 12.21
N THR A 68 5.91 -7.68 11.19
CA THR A 68 4.86 -8.46 10.52
C THR A 68 5.45 -9.38 9.46
N PRO A 69 4.70 -10.36 8.92
CA PRO A 69 5.16 -11.17 7.80
C PRO A 69 5.53 -10.33 6.56
N LEU A 70 4.93 -9.14 6.40
CA LEU A 70 5.28 -8.22 5.31
C LEU A 70 6.68 -7.59 5.49
N HIS A 71 7.11 -7.33 6.74
CA HIS A 71 8.50 -6.91 7.01
C HIS A 71 9.48 -8.02 6.63
N ILE A 72 9.18 -9.27 6.98
CA ILE A 72 10.02 -10.42 6.61
C ILE A 72 10.09 -10.57 5.09
N ALA A 73 8.96 -10.40 4.39
CA ALA A 73 8.96 -10.42 2.93
C ALA A 73 9.83 -9.29 2.35
N ALA A 74 9.68 -8.08 2.87
CA ALA A 74 10.40 -6.90 2.41
C ALA A 74 11.93 -6.99 2.59
N GLY A 75 12.40 -7.52 3.72
CA GLY A 75 13.84 -7.68 4.00
C GLY A 75 14.44 -9.01 3.53
N SER A 76 13.69 -9.82 2.79
CA SER A 76 14.16 -11.11 2.26
C SER A 76 14.10 -11.14 0.73
N LYS A 77 14.40 -12.30 0.12
CA LYS A 77 14.39 -12.48 -1.33
C LYS A 77 12.97 -12.71 -1.88
N ALA A 78 11.94 -12.25 -1.17
CA ALA A 78 10.56 -12.42 -1.59
C ALA A 78 10.28 -11.70 -2.91
N SER A 79 9.47 -12.33 -3.76
CA SER A 79 9.04 -11.71 -5.02
C SER A 79 8.10 -10.53 -4.75
N PRO A 80 8.05 -9.51 -5.63
CA PRO A 80 7.08 -8.41 -5.52
C PRO A 80 5.63 -8.89 -5.48
N LEU A 81 5.32 -10.01 -6.14
CA LEU A 81 4.01 -10.64 -6.09
C LEU A 81 3.66 -11.19 -4.70
N LEU A 82 4.64 -11.74 -3.99
CA LEU A 82 4.46 -12.21 -2.62
C LEU A 82 4.21 -11.04 -1.67
N LEU A 83 4.98 -9.95 -1.79
CA LEU A 83 4.72 -8.72 -1.02
C LEU A 83 3.30 -8.22 -1.26
N LYS A 84 2.89 -8.12 -2.54
CA LYS A 84 1.55 -7.67 -2.91
C LYS A 84 0.46 -8.59 -2.33
N LEU A 85 0.65 -9.91 -2.39
CA LEU A 85 -0.30 -10.87 -1.84
C LEU A 85 -0.52 -10.67 -0.34
N ILE A 86 0.57 -10.50 0.42
CA ILE A 86 0.50 -10.28 1.87
C ILE A 86 -0.10 -8.89 2.18
N ALA A 87 0.33 -7.87 1.44
CA ALA A 87 -0.18 -6.51 1.60
C ALA A 87 -1.68 -6.41 1.30
N CYS A 88 -2.17 -7.05 0.24
CA CYS A 88 -3.62 -7.10 -0.04
C CYS A 88 -4.39 -7.89 1.02
N ALA A 89 -3.79 -8.93 1.61
CA ALA A 89 -4.42 -9.69 2.68
C ALA A 89 -4.56 -8.90 3.98
N TYR A 90 -3.58 -8.03 4.28
CA TYR A 90 -3.61 -7.16 5.46
C TYR A 90 -2.97 -5.79 5.16
N PRO A 91 -3.74 -4.84 4.57
CA PRO A 91 -3.19 -3.56 4.10
C PRO A 91 -2.55 -2.70 5.18
N ALA A 92 -3.03 -2.80 6.42
CA ALA A 92 -2.47 -2.08 7.55
C ALA A 92 -1.00 -2.48 7.85
N ALA A 93 -0.53 -3.65 7.40
CA ALA A 93 0.88 -4.01 7.54
C ALA A 93 1.83 -3.12 6.72
N CYS A 94 1.36 -2.44 5.67
CA CYS A 94 2.20 -1.53 4.89
C CYS A 94 2.70 -0.32 5.70
N ASP A 95 1.89 0.11 6.68
CA ASP A 95 2.18 1.26 7.55
C ASP A 95 2.62 0.82 8.95
N ALA A 96 2.60 -0.48 9.25
CA ALA A 96 3.00 -1.00 10.55
C ALA A 96 4.50 -0.78 10.76
N GLN A 97 4.86 -0.21 11.89
CA GLN A 97 6.25 -0.07 12.34
C GLN A 97 6.63 -1.23 13.25
N ASP A 98 7.85 -1.73 13.10
CA ASP A 98 8.50 -2.66 14.03
C ASP A 98 9.08 -1.92 15.26
N GLU A 99 9.85 -2.60 16.10
CA GLU A 99 10.44 -2.00 17.32
C GLU A 99 11.47 -0.90 17.01
N ASP A 100 12.08 -0.91 15.82
CA ASP A 100 12.99 0.15 15.35
C ASP A 100 12.23 1.27 14.63
N GLY A 101 10.90 1.29 14.69
CA GLY A 101 10.08 2.27 13.97
C GLY A 101 10.06 2.04 12.45
N ARG A 102 10.67 0.97 11.94
CA ARG A 102 10.80 0.73 10.51
C ARG A 102 9.55 0.05 9.97
N THR A 103 9.06 0.55 8.85
CA THR A 103 7.97 -0.08 8.07
C THR A 103 8.52 -1.04 7.02
N PRO A 104 7.71 -1.92 6.40
CA PRO A 104 8.21 -2.77 5.32
C PRO A 104 8.85 -1.97 4.17
N LEU A 105 8.41 -0.73 3.94
CA LEU A 105 9.02 0.12 2.90
C LEU A 105 10.45 0.53 3.25
N HIS A 106 10.79 0.71 4.53
CA HIS A 106 12.17 0.95 4.99
C HIS A 106 13.06 -0.25 4.63
N PHE A 107 12.61 -1.47 4.94
CA PHE A 107 13.33 -2.70 4.63
C PHE A 107 13.60 -2.88 3.14
N VAL A 108 12.66 -2.48 2.26
CA VAL A 108 12.88 -2.54 0.81
C VAL A 108 13.87 -1.47 0.33
N CYS A 109 13.94 -0.33 1.02
CA CYS A 109 14.81 0.79 0.67
C CYS A 109 16.23 0.67 1.25
N ASP A 110 16.40 -0.08 2.34
CA ASP A 110 17.67 -0.35 2.99
C ASP A 110 18.30 -1.64 2.45
N THR A 111 19.24 -1.50 1.51
CA THR A 111 19.96 -2.66 0.93
C THR A 111 21.12 -3.14 1.79
N THR A 112 21.47 -2.38 2.83
CA THR A 112 22.55 -2.73 3.77
C THR A 112 22.04 -3.61 4.90
N PHE A 113 20.74 -3.53 5.19
CA PHE A 113 20.09 -4.33 6.20
C PHE A 113 19.90 -5.77 5.74
N VAL A 114 20.38 -6.70 6.57
CA VAL A 114 20.27 -8.14 6.34
C VAL A 114 19.48 -8.75 7.49
N LEU A 115 18.24 -9.20 7.20
CA LEU A 115 17.38 -9.87 8.19
C LEU A 115 17.99 -11.17 8.73
N PHE A 116 18.74 -11.89 7.89
CA PHE A 116 19.29 -13.21 8.19
C PHE A 116 20.74 -13.28 7.74
N ALA A 117 21.66 -13.35 8.69
CA ALA A 117 23.10 -13.46 8.44
C ALA A 117 23.46 -14.89 7.99
N ASP A 118 23.09 -15.26 6.77
CA ASP A 118 23.57 -16.53 6.19
C ASP A 118 24.96 -16.33 5.57
N HIS A 119 25.92 -17.13 6.02
CA HIS A 119 27.36 -16.99 5.78
C HIS A 119 27.85 -17.16 4.32
N ASP A 120 26.98 -17.27 3.31
CA ASP A 120 27.40 -17.67 1.94
C ASP A 120 26.74 -16.90 0.79
N GLN A 121 26.19 -15.70 1.04
CA GLN A 121 25.53 -14.91 -0.01
C GLN A 121 26.42 -13.75 -0.49
N LYS A 122 27.02 -13.95 -1.67
CA LYS A 122 27.60 -12.89 -2.53
C LYS A 122 26.61 -11.73 -2.65
N ALA A 123 27.07 -10.51 -2.38
CA ALA A 123 26.33 -9.24 -2.25
C ALA A 123 25.02 -9.12 -3.06
N PRO A 124 23.96 -8.52 -2.50
CA PRO A 124 22.65 -8.44 -3.13
C PRO A 124 22.73 -7.74 -4.49
N LYS A 125 22.40 -8.48 -5.56
CA LYS A 125 22.18 -7.91 -6.89
C LYS A 125 20.88 -7.10 -6.86
N GLN A 126 21.04 -5.78 -6.77
CA GLN A 126 20.14 -4.71 -7.20
C GLN A 126 18.83 -5.18 -7.89
N LYS A 127 17.67 -4.74 -7.37
CA LYS A 127 16.64 -3.89 -8.04
C LYS A 127 15.24 -4.09 -7.41
N HIS A 128 15.01 -3.49 -6.25
CA HIS A 128 13.70 -3.54 -5.57
C HIS A 128 12.69 -2.46 -6.03
N CYS A 129 12.82 -1.90 -7.24
CA CYS A 129 11.83 -0.94 -7.74
C CYS A 129 10.41 -1.53 -7.76
N GLU A 130 10.26 -2.80 -8.12
CA GLU A 130 8.95 -3.46 -8.18
C GLU A 130 8.38 -3.74 -6.78
N ALA A 131 9.22 -4.06 -5.80
CA ALA A 131 8.80 -4.23 -4.41
C ALA A 131 8.34 -2.90 -3.80
N ILE A 132 9.06 -1.80 -4.09
CA ILE A 132 8.64 -0.44 -3.71
C ILE A 132 7.28 -0.12 -4.35
N VAL A 133 7.12 -0.38 -5.64
CA VAL A 133 5.84 -0.16 -6.33
C VAL A 133 4.72 -1.00 -5.72
N ALA A 134 4.99 -2.26 -5.35
CA ALA A 134 3.99 -3.14 -4.75
C ALA A 134 3.51 -2.65 -3.38
N LEU A 135 4.40 -2.11 -2.55
CA LEU A 135 4.00 -1.54 -1.26
C LEU A 135 3.29 -0.19 -1.43
N LEU A 136 3.82 0.68 -2.30
CA LEU A 136 3.24 2.00 -2.57
C LEU A 136 1.89 1.95 -3.29
N SER A 137 1.58 0.85 -4.00
CA SER A 137 0.25 0.67 -4.57
C SER A 137 -0.83 0.45 -3.50
N GLU A 138 -0.44 -0.07 -2.33
CA GLU A 138 -1.36 -0.31 -1.21
C GLU A 138 -1.37 0.88 -0.23
N SER A 139 -0.20 1.46 0.09
CA SER A 139 -0.12 2.66 0.93
C SER A 139 0.96 3.63 0.46
N LEU A 140 0.53 4.84 0.08
CA LEU A 140 1.44 5.97 -0.12
C LEU A 140 1.87 6.60 1.21
N PHE A 141 1.09 6.40 2.29
CA PHE A 141 1.40 6.98 3.59
C PHE A 141 2.69 6.41 4.17
N ALA A 142 2.98 5.14 3.91
CA ALA A 142 4.25 4.50 4.26
C ALA A 142 5.49 5.27 3.81
N SER A 143 5.43 6.05 2.71
CA SER A 143 6.56 6.85 2.22
C SER A 143 6.89 8.08 3.07
N THR A 144 6.06 8.41 4.06
CA THR A 144 6.21 9.57 4.95
C THR A 144 6.39 9.20 6.41
N ILE A 145 6.43 7.90 6.74
CA ILE A 145 6.66 7.43 8.11
C ILE A 145 8.16 7.45 8.35
N GLU A 146 8.57 8.02 9.48
CA GLU A 146 9.96 8.05 9.94
C GLU A 146 10.18 6.94 10.97
N ASP A 147 11.37 6.35 10.96
CA ASP A 147 11.80 5.37 11.96
C ASP A 147 12.34 6.05 13.24
N VAL A 148 12.94 5.27 14.16
CA VAL A 148 13.47 5.81 15.43
C VAL A 148 14.66 6.75 15.26
N ASP A 149 15.32 6.74 14.09
CA ASP A 149 16.43 7.63 13.76
C ASP A 149 15.94 8.89 13.01
N ASP A 150 14.62 9.14 13.00
CA ASP A 150 13.94 10.18 12.21
C ASP A 150 14.18 10.03 10.70
N MET A 151 14.44 8.79 10.24
CA MET A 151 14.77 8.51 8.85
C MET A 151 13.56 7.98 8.09
N SER A 152 13.23 8.63 6.98
CA SER A 152 12.21 8.18 6.04
C SER A 152 12.74 7.08 5.11
N PRO A 153 11.86 6.30 4.44
CA PRO A 153 12.30 5.31 3.46
C PRO A 153 13.07 5.93 2.28
N LEU A 154 12.78 7.19 1.95
CA LEU A 154 13.51 7.92 0.91
C LEU A 154 14.97 8.16 1.31
N GLU A 155 15.21 8.54 2.56
CA GLU A 155 16.56 8.83 3.05
C GLU A 155 17.39 7.55 3.17
N HIS A 156 16.78 6.45 3.66
CA HIS A 156 17.38 5.11 3.57
C HIS A 156 17.78 4.74 2.15
N ALA A 157 16.88 4.94 1.18
CA ALA A 157 17.17 4.67 -0.23
C ALA A 157 18.35 5.51 -0.75
N ILE A 158 18.43 6.79 -0.38
CA ILE A 158 19.54 7.67 -0.78
C ILE A 158 20.86 7.21 -0.17
N MET A 159 20.89 6.90 1.12
CA MET A 159 22.08 6.39 1.81
C MET A 159 22.58 5.09 1.20
N CYS A 160 21.66 4.22 0.77
CA CYS A 160 21.96 2.96 0.10
C CYS A 160 22.32 3.10 -1.39
N GLY A 161 22.43 4.32 -1.92
CA GLY A 161 22.79 4.57 -3.32
C GLY A 161 21.69 4.18 -4.32
N ALA A 162 20.42 4.33 -3.95
CA ALA A 162 19.30 4.01 -4.83
C ALA A 162 19.32 4.84 -6.13
N SER A 163 18.79 4.24 -7.19
CA SER A 163 18.71 4.91 -8.48
C SER A 163 17.84 6.17 -8.43
N LEU A 164 18.13 7.16 -9.28
CA LEU A 164 17.31 8.36 -9.40
C LEU A 164 15.83 8.04 -9.70
N LYS A 165 15.55 6.92 -10.37
CA LYS A 165 14.18 6.44 -10.62
C LYS A 165 13.46 6.11 -9.30
N THR A 166 14.14 5.45 -8.37
CA THR A 166 13.62 5.10 -7.04
C THR A 166 13.40 6.36 -6.20
N VAL A 167 14.39 7.25 -6.16
CA VAL A 167 14.30 8.54 -5.45
C VAL A 167 13.09 9.34 -5.93
N LYS A 168 12.95 9.50 -7.26
CA LYS A 168 11.80 10.22 -7.85
C LYS A 168 10.46 9.56 -7.53
N LEU A 169 10.40 8.22 -7.52
CA LEU A 169 9.18 7.49 -7.19
C LEU A 169 8.76 7.73 -5.74
N LEU A 170 9.68 7.58 -4.79
CA LEU A 170 9.44 7.81 -3.36
C LEU A 170 9.07 9.26 -3.08
N GLN A 171 9.79 10.21 -3.66
CA GLN A 171 9.49 11.65 -3.54
C GLN A 171 8.10 12.01 -4.08
N ALA A 172 7.71 11.45 -5.25
CA ALA A 172 6.39 11.66 -5.82
C ALA A 172 5.28 11.07 -4.94
N SER A 173 5.51 9.88 -4.38
CA SER A 173 4.61 9.24 -3.42
C SER A 173 4.39 10.10 -2.17
N ALA A 174 5.48 10.53 -1.52
CA ALA A 174 5.43 11.36 -0.32
C ALA A 174 4.69 12.67 -0.58
N THR A 175 4.98 13.33 -1.70
CA THR A 175 4.28 14.55 -2.12
C THR A 175 2.78 14.32 -2.29
N LYS A 176 2.38 13.18 -2.89
CA LYS A 176 0.97 12.83 -3.10
C LYS A 176 0.26 12.52 -1.77
N SER A 177 0.92 11.81 -0.86
CA SER A 177 0.44 11.52 0.50
C SER A 177 0.19 12.79 1.31
N LEU A 178 1.14 13.74 1.31
CA LEU A 178 0.97 15.01 2.02
C LEU A 178 -0.14 15.87 1.42
N ARG A 179 -0.27 15.90 0.09
CA ARG A 179 -1.34 16.66 -0.58
C ARG A 179 -2.74 16.13 -0.27
N SER A 180 -2.93 14.80 -0.14
CA SER A 180 -4.23 14.24 0.22
C SER A 180 -4.60 14.58 1.67
N ARG A 181 -3.62 14.65 2.58
CA ARG A 181 -3.81 15.11 3.96
C ARG A 181 -4.22 16.58 4.04
N VAL A 182 -3.53 17.47 3.33
CA VAL A 182 -3.90 18.90 3.31
C VAL A 182 -5.31 19.12 2.78
N ARG A 183 -5.71 18.41 1.72
CA ARG A 183 -7.06 18.52 1.14
C ARG A 183 -8.17 18.01 2.06
N SER A 184 -7.90 16.99 2.87
CA SER A 184 -8.86 16.47 3.85
C SER A 184 -8.93 17.32 5.12
N ALA A 185 -7.89 18.09 5.42
CA ALA A 185 -7.83 19.00 6.56
C ALA A 185 -8.44 20.40 6.29
N SER A 186 -8.61 20.80 5.03
CA SER A 186 -9.28 22.07 4.70
C SER A 186 -10.78 22.01 5.00
N PRO A 187 -11.33 22.86 5.91
CA PRO A 187 -12.77 22.97 6.09
C PRO A 187 -13.40 23.48 4.79
N ASN A 188 -14.61 23.00 4.45
CA ASN A 188 -15.38 23.55 3.32
C ASN A 188 -15.39 25.08 3.41
N PRO A 189 -15.10 25.81 2.32
CA PRO A 189 -15.29 27.26 2.32
C PRO A 189 -16.77 27.54 2.58
N ASP A 190 -17.05 28.43 3.54
CA ASP A 190 -18.41 28.84 3.91
C ASP A 190 -19.27 29.13 2.66
N PRO A 191 -20.57 28.77 2.68
CA PRO A 191 -21.47 29.13 1.59
C PRO A 191 -21.50 30.65 1.47
N GLN A 192 -20.93 31.16 0.37
CA GLN A 192 -20.89 32.59 0.06
C GLN A 192 -22.31 33.18 0.13
N PRO A 193 -22.54 34.27 0.90
CA PRO A 193 -23.85 34.88 0.98
C PRO A 193 -24.29 35.37 -0.40
N GLY A 194 -25.45 34.89 -0.83
CA GLY A 194 -25.96 35.02 -2.19
C GLY A 194 -25.91 36.46 -2.70
N THR A 195 -25.35 36.63 -3.90
CA THR A 195 -25.47 37.85 -4.68
C THR A 195 -26.94 38.03 -5.07
N ASN A 196 -27.65 38.81 -4.26
CA ASN A 196 -29.03 39.19 -4.47
C ASN A 196 -29.08 40.13 -5.69
N LYS A 197 -29.37 39.58 -6.89
CA LYS A 197 -29.62 40.38 -8.09
C LYS A 197 -30.85 41.24 -7.86
N ARG A 198 -30.65 42.50 -7.44
CA ARG A 198 -31.69 43.53 -7.40
C ARG A 198 -32.23 43.74 -8.81
N ARG A 199 -33.44 43.22 -9.04
CA ARG A 199 -34.27 43.44 -10.23
C ARG A 199 -34.68 44.92 -10.24
N ARG A 200 -33.98 45.76 -11.02
CA ARG A 200 -34.37 47.14 -11.26
C ARG A 200 -35.39 47.15 -12.40
N VAL A 201 -36.64 47.40 -12.06
CA VAL A 201 -37.72 47.66 -13.02
C VAL A 201 -37.63 49.14 -13.39
N SER A 202 -37.50 49.43 -14.68
CA SER A 202 -37.82 50.75 -15.23
C SER A 202 -38.27 50.59 -16.68
N SER A 203 -39.54 50.92 -16.86
CA SER A 203 -40.31 51.06 -18.09
C SER A 203 -39.87 52.23 -18.96
N ALA A 204 -39.96 52.09 -20.29
CA ALA A 204 -40.79 52.91 -21.20
C ALA A 204 -40.14 53.15 -22.60
N HIS A 205 -41.02 53.04 -23.61
CA HIS A 205 -41.04 53.60 -24.99
C HIS A 205 -39.98 53.13 -25.99
N GLU A 206 -40.37 52.33 -27.01
CA GLU A 206 -41.01 52.69 -28.30
C GLU A 206 -40.07 53.44 -29.25
N ASP A 207 -39.57 52.74 -30.29
CA ASP A 207 -39.99 53.02 -31.69
C ASP A 207 -39.27 52.13 -32.73
N GLY A 208 -40.08 51.61 -33.66
CA GLY A 208 -39.87 51.77 -35.11
C GLY A 208 -38.72 51.06 -35.86
N SER A 209 -39.14 50.11 -36.70
CA SER A 209 -38.69 49.90 -38.09
C SER A 209 -37.70 48.76 -38.41
N ASN A 210 -38.30 47.66 -38.90
CA ASN A 210 -38.16 47.13 -40.27
C ASN A 210 -36.76 46.68 -40.74
N SER A 211 -36.54 45.38 -40.94
CA SER A 211 -36.88 44.71 -42.22
C SER A 211 -36.20 43.34 -42.41
N SER A 212 -36.98 42.42 -42.98
CA SER A 212 -36.58 41.42 -43.99
C SER A 212 -35.87 40.10 -43.63
N LYS A 213 -36.65 39.02 -43.87
CA LYS A 213 -36.32 37.78 -44.64
C LYS A 213 -35.40 36.76 -43.95
N ASN A 214 -35.50 35.46 -44.14
CA ASN A 214 -36.46 34.52 -44.73
C ASN A 214 -35.99 33.13 -44.21
N LEU A 215 -36.88 32.31 -43.68
CA LEU A 215 -37.34 31.02 -44.24
C LEU A 215 -36.44 29.78 -44.09
N GLN A 216 -37.16 28.65 -43.89
CA GLN A 216 -36.77 27.23 -43.92
C GLN A 216 -36.27 26.67 -42.57
N GLY A 217 -36.83 25.63 -41.94
CA GLY A 217 -37.87 24.65 -42.25
C GLY A 217 -37.65 23.45 -41.29
N ILE A 218 -38.46 23.26 -40.25
CA ILE A 218 -39.53 22.23 -40.10
C ILE A 218 -39.16 20.80 -40.56
N ARG A 219 -38.87 19.89 -39.59
CA ARG A 219 -39.62 18.63 -39.24
C ARG A 219 -38.76 17.69 -38.36
N ILE A 220 -39.05 17.49 -37.06
CA ILE A 220 -39.88 16.47 -36.36
C ILE A 220 -39.86 15.00 -36.83
N ASN A 221 -39.70 14.12 -35.81
CA ASN A 221 -40.04 12.68 -35.62
C ASN A 221 -38.80 11.79 -35.43
N ALA A 222 -38.51 11.12 -34.30
CA ALA A 222 -39.29 10.38 -33.29
C ALA A 222 -39.92 9.06 -33.77
N ALA A 223 -39.53 7.98 -33.06
CA ALA A 223 -40.05 6.61 -33.01
C ALA A 223 -39.73 5.64 -34.17
N ALA A 224 -38.89 4.63 -33.88
CA ALA A 224 -39.31 3.24 -33.61
C ALA A 224 -38.14 2.47 -32.99
#